data_AF-A0A173RF92-F1
#
_entry.id   AF-A0A173RF92-F1
#
_cell.length_a   1.000
_cell.length_b   1.000
_cell.length_c   1.000
_cell.angle_alpha   90.00
_cell.angle_beta   90.00
_cell.angle_gamma   90.00
#
_symmetry.space_group_name_H-M   'P 1'
#
loop_
_entity.id
_entity.type
_entity.pdbx_description
1 polymer ?
#
loop_
_entity_poly.entity_id
_entity_poly.type
_entity_poly.pdbx_seq_one_letter_code
_entity_poly.pdbx_strand_id
1 'polypeptide(L)'
;MHPMRFSTQTNKILLFAGESRKTKMNTRKIGTVQEQRVAGWLKQHGYDIVEHNFSCRFGEIDLIARKDGYLIFVEVKYRSNLGYGSPCEAVDHRKQKRISNAAAFYLRRYGYPMDHPCRFDVAQVSADAVELMENAFAYCGNFSM
;
A
#
# COMPACT_ATOMS: atom_id res chain seq x y z
N MET A 1 -40.81 -12.46 -43.92
CA MET A 1 -40.89 -10.99 -43.73
C MET A 1 -41.29 -10.73 -42.27
N HIS A 2 -40.45 -10.05 -41.50
CA HIS A 2 -40.79 -9.54 -40.15
C HIS A 2 -41.67 -8.28 -40.28
N PRO A 3 -42.56 -8.02 -39.30
CA PRO A 3 -42.30 -6.95 -38.31
C PRO A 3 -42.79 -7.33 -36.88
N MET A 4 -42.03 -7.09 -35.80
CA MET A 4 -41.79 -5.85 -35.03
C MET A 4 -42.97 -5.31 -34.17
N ARG A 5 -42.85 -5.60 -32.86
CA ARG A 5 -42.91 -4.72 -31.66
C ARG A 5 -44.22 -4.31 -30.96
N PHE A 6 -43.98 -4.09 -29.64
CA PHE A 6 -44.60 -3.21 -28.63
C PHE A 6 -45.70 -3.84 -27.77
N SER A 7 -45.40 -4.06 -26.47
CA SER A 7 -45.72 -3.18 -25.32
C SER A 7 -47.18 -3.38 -24.89
N THR A 8 -47.51 -3.79 -23.67
CA THR A 8 -47.45 -2.90 -22.51
C THR A 8 -47.46 -3.63 -21.17
N GLN A 9 -46.89 -2.90 -20.23
CA GLN A 9 -46.64 -3.10 -18.83
C GLN A 9 -47.91 -2.95 -17.98
N THR A 10 -48.07 -3.79 -16.95
CA THR A 10 -49.06 -3.58 -15.88
C THR A 10 -48.46 -3.89 -14.51
N ASN A 11 -48.24 -2.79 -13.77
CA ASN A 11 -48.43 -2.57 -12.33
C ASN A 11 -47.58 -3.26 -11.23
N LYS A 12 -47.00 -2.33 -10.44
CA LYS A 12 -47.06 -2.17 -8.96
C LYS A 12 -46.10 -2.97 -8.06
N ILE A 13 -45.08 -2.23 -7.59
CA ILE A 13 -44.74 -1.90 -6.19
C ILE A 13 -44.80 -3.05 -5.17
N LEU A 14 -43.65 -3.38 -4.55
CA LEU A 14 -43.40 -3.14 -3.12
C LEU A 14 -41.92 -3.36 -2.75
N LEU A 15 -41.42 -2.46 -1.90
CA LEU A 15 -40.09 -2.47 -1.26
C LEU A 15 -39.93 -3.68 -0.32
N PHE A 16 -38.74 -4.28 -0.25
CA PHE A 16 -37.81 -4.24 0.89
C PHE A 16 -36.74 -5.35 0.82
N ALA A 17 -35.57 -5.03 1.39
CA ALA A 17 -34.43 -5.91 1.71
C ALA A 17 -33.62 -6.47 0.52
N GLY A 18 -32.65 -5.69 0.04
CA GLY A 18 -31.61 -6.14 -0.88
C GLY A 18 -30.22 -5.96 -0.27
N GLU A 19 -29.58 -7.07 0.07
CA GLU A 19 -28.22 -7.21 0.59
C GLU A 19 -27.21 -6.24 -0.06
N SER A 20 -26.43 -5.53 0.76
CA SER A 20 -25.21 -4.83 0.33
C SER A 20 -24.15 -5.86 -0.10
N ARG A 21 -24.23 -6.32 -1.35
CA ARG A 21 -23.09 -6.95 -2.01
C ARG A 21 -22.08 -5.85 -2.32
N LYS A 22 -21.16 -5.60 -1.37
CA LYS A 22 -19.89 -4.89 -1.65
C LYS A 22 -19.22 -5.63 -2.80
N THR A 23 -19.38 -5.10 -4.01
CA THR A 23 -18.64 -5.51 -5.20
C THR A 23 -17.16 -5.43 -4.84
N LYS A 24 -16.49 -6.58 -4.90
CA LYS A 24 -15.05 -6.76 -4.67
C LYS A 24 -14.31 -6.00 -5.79
N MET A 25 -14.27 -4.68 -5.69
CA MET A 25 -13.43 -3.81 -6.52
C MET A 25 -12.02 -4.39 -6.53
N ASN A 26 -11.35 -4.38 -7.69
CA ASN A 26 -10.06 -5.04 -7.88
C ASN A 26 -8.97 -4.34 -7.05
N THR A 27 -8.90 -4.69 -5.75
CA THR A 27 -8.04 -4.09 -4.74
C THR A 27 -6.56 -4.13 -5.15
N ARG A 28 -6.16 -5.17 -5.89
CA ARG A 28 -4.79 -5.29 -6.43
C ARG A 28 -4.47 -4.23 -7.46
N LYS A 29 -5.35 -4.00 -8.45
CA LYS A 29 -5.13 -2.96 -9.46
C LYS A 29 -5.05 -1.57 -8.83
N ILE A 30 -5.88 -1.32 -7.82
CA ILE A 30 -5.84 -0.05 -7.08
C ILE A 30 -4.51 0.08 -6.33
N GLY A 31 -4.06 -0.97 -5.63
CA GLY A 31 -2.77 -1.00 -4.94
C GLY A 31 -1.60 -0.65 -5.87
N THR A 32 -1.50 -1.34 -7.00
CA THR A 32 -0.42 -1.10 -7.98
C THR A 32 -0.39 0.33 -8.51
N VAL A 33 -1.54 0.93 -8.79
CA VAL A 33 -1.60 2.33 -9.26
C VAL A 33 -1.12 3.29 -8.19
N GLN A 34 -1.50 3.07 -6.93
CA GLN A 34 -1.08 3.93 -5.83
C GLN A 34 0.42 3.76 -5.51
N GLU A 35 0.94 2.54 -5.54
CA GLU A 35 2.37 2.25 -5.43
C GLU A 35 3.19 2.97 -6.51
N GLN A 36 2.70 2.98 -7.77
CA GLN A 36 3.35 3.69 -8.87
C GLN A 36 3.36 5.20 -8.66
N ARG A 37 2.26 5.78 -8.15
CA ARG A 37 2.20 7.22 -7.84
C ARG A 37 3.20 7.60 -6.74
N VAL A 38 3.26 6.81 -5.66
CA VAL A 38 4.24 7.04 -4.59
C VAL A 38 5.66 6.89 -5.11
N ALA A 39 5.95 5.85 -5.90
CA ALA A 39 7.27 5.67 -6.50
C ALA A 39 7.68 6.83 -7.42
N GLY A 40 6.75 7.36 -8.22
CA GLY A 40 6.97 8.55 -9.04
C GLY A 40 7.26 9.80 -8.20
N TRP A 41 6.49 10.02 -7.13
CA TRP A 41 6.73 11.11 -6.19
C TRP A 41 8.08 10.99 -5.50
N LEU A 42 8.43 9.80 -4.99
CA LEU A 42 9.73 9.53 -4.37
C LEU A 42 10.89 9.84 -5.33
N LYS A 43 10.81 9.41 -6.59
CA LYS A 43 11.83 9.73 -7.61
C LYS A 43 12.00 11.24 -7.82
N GLN A 44 10.91 11.99 -7.86
CA GLN A 44 10.96 13.45 -7.97
C GLN A 44 11.61 14.13 -6.74
N HIS A 45 11.64 13.45 -5.59
CA HIS A 45 12.23 13.93 -4.33
C HIS A 45 13.61 13.30 -4.04
N GLY A 46 14.28 12.78 -5.07
CA GLY A 46 15.67 12.31 -4.99
C GLY A 46 15.85 10.90 -4.43
N TYR A 47 14.81 10.08 -4.45
CA TYR A 47 14.90 8.67 -4.08
C TYR A 47 15.10 7.78 -5.30
N ASP A 48 16.00 6.81 -5.19
CA ASP A 48 16.16 5.76 -6.18
C ASP A 48 15.30 4.55 -5.79
N ILE A 49 14.32 4.20 -6.63
CA ILE A 49 13.49 3.00 -6.38
C ILE A 49 14.28 1.75 -6.76
N VAL A 50 14.51 0.88 -5.78
CA VAL A 50 15.24 -0.38 -5.91
C VAL A 50 14.30 -1.52 -6.29
N GLU A 51 13.16 -1.63 -5.60
CA GLU A 51 12.24 -2.76 -5.78
C GLU A 51 10.80 -2.36 -5.44
N HIS A 52 9.86 -2.99 -6.16
CA HIS A 52 8.42 -2.86 -5.94
C HIS A 52 7.86 -4.19 -5.43
N ASN A 53 6.91 -4.13 -4.50
CA ASN A 53 6.12 -5.27 -4.02
C ASN A 53 7.00 -6.48 -3.65
N PHE A 54 8.01 -6.25 -2.81
CA PHE A 54 8.89 -7.30 -2.32
C PHE A 54 8.12 -8.20 -1.36
N SER A 55 8.10 -9.50 -1.62
CA SER A 55 7.41 -10.49 -0.78
C SER A 55 8.37 -11.60 -0.35
N CYS A 56 8.27 -11.99 0.91
CA CYS A 56 8.99 -13.13 1.47
C CYS A 56 8.14 -13.84 2.53
N ARG A 57 8.64 -14.95 3.07
CA ARG A 57 7.93 -15.73 4.10
C ARG A 57 7.58 -14.95 5.39
N PHE A 58 8.22 -13.80 5.62
CA PHE A 58 8.02 -12.99 6.83
C PHE A 58 7.04 -11.83 6.64
N GLY A 59 6.82 -11.39 5.41
CA GLY A 59 6.08 -10.17 5.14
C GLY A 59 6.24 -9.66 3.73
N GLU A 60 5.58 -8.54 3.49
CA GLU A 60 5.58 -7.81 2.23
C GLU A 60 6.05 -6.38 2.51
N ILE A 61 6.73 -5.77 1.53
CA ILE A 61 7.18 -4.39 1.54
C ILE A 61 6.77 -3.78 0.19
N ASP A 62 5.99 -2.71 0.22
CA ASP A 62 5.39 -2.15 -0.99
C ASP A 62 6.44 -1.51 -1.90
N LEU A 63 7.36 -0.71 -1.32
CA LEU A 63 8.49 -0.12 -2.05
C LEU A 63 9.78 -0.22 -1.23
N ILE A 64 10.89 -0.44 -1.92
CA ILE A 64 12.24 -0.33 -1.38
C ILE A 64 12.97 0.73 -2.18
N ALA A 65 13.52 1.73 -1.49
CA ALA A 65 14.22 2.85 -2.09
C ALA A 65 15.60 3.07 -1.46
N ARG A 66 16.44 3.85 -2.13
CA ARG A 66 17.70 4.35 -1.60
C ARG A 66 17.74 5.86 -1.66
N LYS A 67 18.28 6.48 -0.61
CA LYS A 67 18.58 7.92 -0.57
C LYS A 67 19.58 8.19 0.55
N ASP A 68 20.57 9.05 0.29
CA ASP A 68 21.53 9.54 1.30
C ASP A 68 22.22 8.41 2.12
N GLY A 69 22.53 7.29 1.46
CA GLY A 69 23.17 6.12 2.09
C GLY A 69 22.23 5.18 2.85
N TYR A 70 20.92 5.48 2.92
CA TYR A 70 19.92 4.62 3.54
C TYR A 70 19.29 3.65 2.54
N LEU A 71 18.97 2.44 3.01
CA LEU A 71 17.96 1.57 2.41
C LEU A 71 16.62 1.77 3.12
N ILE A 72 15.60 2.16 2.36
CA ILE A 72 14.36 2.71 2.90
C ILE A 72 13.21 1.79 2.52
N PHE A 73 12.54 1.24 3.52
CA PHE A 73 11.41 0.32 3.36
C PHE A 73 10.11 1.09 3.57
N VAL A 74 9.33 1.23 2.51
CA VAL A 74 8.13 2.09 2.49
C VAL A 74 6.87 1.25 2.40
N GLU A 75 5.95 1.46 3.33
CA GLU A 75 4.56 1.00 3.25
C GLU A 75 3.70 2.09 2.61
N VAL A 76 2.84 1.73 1.65
CA VAL A 76 1.95 2.63 0.94
C VAL A 76 0.52 2.49 1.45
N LYS A 77 -0.08 3.61 1.84
CA LYS A 77 -1.47 3.68 2.32
C LYS A 77 -2.31 4.59 1.44
N TYR A 78 -3.35 4.02 0.83
CA TYR A 78 -4.37 4.81 0.17
C TYR A 78 -5.39 5.35 1.18
N ARG A 79 -5.62 6.66 1.18
CA ARG A 79 -6.66 7.30 1.98
C ARG A 79 -7.82 7.70 1.09
N SER A 80 -8.95 7.00 1.21
CA SER A 80 -10.16 7.30 0.41
C SER A 80 -11.06 8.37 1.03
N ASN A 81 -10.95 8.64 2.33
CA ASN A 81 -11.72 9.67 3.05
C ASN A 81 -10.82 10.39 4.07
N LEU A 82 -11.08 11.67 4.33
CA LEU A 82 -10.41 12.58 5.30
C LEU A 82 -10.60 12.17 6.79
N GLY A 83 -10.72 10.87 7.11
CA GLY A 83 -10.86 10.40 8.48
C GLY A 83 -9.56 10.53 9.26
N TYR A 84 -9.58 11.33 10.33
CA TYR A 84 -8.46 11.62 11.23
C TYR A 84 -7.80 10.34 11.78
N GLY A 85 -6.46 10.37 11.85
CA GLY A 85 -5.59 9.31 12.35
C GLY A 85 -4.16 9.56 11.86
N SER A 86 -3.17 9.42 12.74
CA SER A 86 -1.76 9.60 12.39
C SER A 86 -1.30 8.47 11.44
N PRO A 87 -0.40 8.73 10.47
CA PRO A 87 0.17 7.65 9.65
C PRO A 87 0.81 6.52 10.49
N CYS A 88 1.29 6.81 11.71
CA CYS A 88 1.83 5.79 12.61
C CYS A 88 0.73 4.85 13.13
N GLU A 89 -0.45 5.39 13.42
CA GLU A 89 -1.63 4.58 13.80
C GLU A 89 -2.11 3.72 12.63
N ALA A 90 -1.82 4.14 11.39
CA ALA A 90 -2.19 3.41 10.19
C ALA A 90 -1.34 2.15 9.93
N VAL A 91 -0.18 1.99 10.59
CA VAL A 91 0.64 0.77 10.54
C VAL A 91 0.72 0.17 11.94
N ASP A 92 -0.20 -0.76 12.22
CA ASP A 92 -0.23 -1.47 13.50
C ASP A 92 1.10 -2.17 13.80
N HIS A 93 1.37 -2.39 15.10
CA HIS A 93 2.63 -3.03 15.54
C HIS A 93 2.88 -4.40 14.87
N ARG A 94 1.81 -5.15 14.55
CA ARG A 94 1.93 -6.42 13.84
C ARG A 94 2.47 -6.21 12.42
N LYS A 95 2.03 -5.17 11.71
CA LYS A 95 2.53 -4.84 10.38
C LYS A 95 3.95 -4.28 10.43
N GLN A 96 4.27 -3.42 11.38
CA GLN A 96 5.64 -2.94 11.62
C GLN A 96 6.61 -4.12 11.82
N LYS A 97 6.22 -5.12 12.62
CA LYS A 97 7.03 -6.32 12.88
C LYS A 97 7.23 -7.19 11.64
N ARG A 98 6.21 -7.33 10.79
CA ARG A 98 6.30 -8.06 9.51
C ARG A 98 7.23 -7.35 8.53
N ILE A 99 7.10 -6.03 8.39
CA ILE A 99 7.98 -5.21 7.55
C ILE A 99 9.42 -5.30 8.06
N SER A 100 9.64 -5.15 9.37
CA SER A 100 10.97 -5.28 10.00
C SER A 100 11.62 -6.64 9.70
N ASN A 101 10.86 -7.73 9.83
CA ASN A 101 11.37 -9.07 9.54
C ASN A 101 11.65 -9.29 8.04
N ALA A 102 10.82 -8.73 7.16
CA ALA A 102 11.03 -8.77 5.72
C ALA A 102 12.27 -7.96 5.32
N ALA A 103 12.50 -6.82 5.96
CA ALA A 103 13.67 -5.96 5.75
C ALA A 103 14.97 -6.65 6.19
N ALA A 104 15.00 -7.28 7.37
CA ALA A 104 16.16 -8.07 7.81
C ALA A 104 16.44 -9.27 6.88
N PHE A 105 15.39 -9.89 6.32
CA PHE A 105 15.56 -10.92 5.30
C PHE A 105 16.08 -10.34 3.98
N TYR A 106 15.62 -9.15 3.58
CA TYR A 106 16.09 -8.44 2.40
C TYR A 106 17.59 -8.18 2.47
N LEU A 107 18.08 -7.59 3.57
CA LEU A 107 19.51 -7.33 3.76
C LEU A 107 20.34 -8.60 3.58
N ARG A 108 19.97 -9.69 4.26
CA ARG A 108 20.67 -10.98 4.14
C ARG A 108 20.61 -11.55 2.73
N ARG A 109 19.44 -11.52 2.08
CA ARG A 109 19.23 -12.10 0.75
C ARG A 109 20.08 -11.40 -0.30
N TYR A 110 20.22 -10.09 -0.20
CA TYR A 110 20.91 -9.27 -1.18
C TYR A 110 22.32 -8.82 -0.74
N GLY A 111 22.83 -9.38 0.36
CA GLY A 111 24.24 -9.22 0.78
C GLY A 111 24.60 -7.87 1.39
N TYR A 112 23.63 -7.14 1.95
CA TYR A 112 23.92 -5.94 2.71
C TYR A 112 24.47 -6.30 4.10
N PRO A 113 25.40 -5.50 4.66
CA PRO A 113 25.72 -5.56 6.08
C PRO A 113 24.44 -5.45 6.92
N MET A 114 24.37 -6.18 8.03
CA MET A 114 23.15 -6.15 8.86
C MET A 114 22.94 -4.77 9.52
N ASP A 115 24.04 -4.09 9.83
CA ASP A 115 24.11 -2.72 10.37
C ASP A 115 23.98 -1.63 9.28
N HIS A 116 23.64 -2.00 8.04
CA HIS A 116 23.43 -1.03 6.98
C HIS A 116 22.34 -0.01 7.40
N PRO A 117 22.55 1.30 7.21
CA PRO A 117 21.56 2.31 7.57
C PRO A 117 20.21 2.04 6.91
N CYS A 118 19.20 1.78 7.73
CA CYS A 118 17.86 1.46 7.28
C CYS A 118 16.84 2.43 7.85
N ARG A 119 15.80 2.72 7.06
CA ARG A 119 14.67 3.54 7.49
C ARG A 119 13.35 2.84 7.15
N PHE A 120 12.36 3.01 8.01
CA PHE A 120 11.00 2.51 7.78
C PHE A 120 10.07 3.70 7.63
N ASP A 121 9.49 3.84 6.44
CA ASP A 121 8.65 4.98 6.10
C ASP A 121 7.23 4.54 5.81
N VAL A 122 6.31 5.50 5.92
CA VAL A 122 4.93 5.33 5.48
C VAL A 122 4.59 6.45 4.51
N ALA A 123 4.21 6.08 3.29
CA ALA A 123 3.68 7.01 2.31
C ALA A 123 2.15 6.94 2.32
N GLN A 124 1.50 8.06 2.59
CA GLN A 124 0.07 8.21 2.36
C GLN A 124 -0.17 8.79 0.98
N VAL A 125 -1.13 8.23 0.25
CA VAL A 125 -1.55 8.73 -1.05
C VAL A 125 -3.06 8.91 -1.08
N SER A 126 -3.48 10.08 -1.54
CA SER A 126 -4.88 10.46 -1.76
C SER A 126 -5.11 10.78 -3.23
N ALA A 127 -6.28 11.30 -3.60
CA ALA A 127 -6.51 11.78 -4.95
C ALA A 127 -5.51 12.88 -5.34
N ASP A 128 -5.22 13.80 -4.42
CA ASP A 128 -4.54 15.06 -4.74
C ASP A 128 -3.07 15.11 -4.31
N ALA A 129 -2.67 14.28 -3.34
CA ALA A 129 -1.35 14.39 -2.73
C ALA A 129 -0.71 13.04 -2.39
N VAL A 130 0.61 13.07 -2.29
CA VAL A 130 1.44 12.05 -1.63
C VAL A 130 2.15 12.74 -0.47
N GLU A 131 2.05 12.15 0.73
CA GLU A 131 2.72 12.59 1.93
C GLU A 131 3.61 11.47 2.44
N LEU A 132 4.89 11.78 2.70
CA LEU A 132 5.85 10.82 3.24
C LEU A 132 6.10 11.13 4.71
N MET A 133 5.90 10.12 5.56
CA MET A 133 6.35 10.15 6.94
C MET A 133 7.63 9.33 7.04
N GLU A 134 8.74 10.04 7.15
CA GLU A 134 10.07 9.45 7.34
C GLU A 134 10.24 8.93 8.78
N ASN A 135 10.95 7.82 8.96
CA ASN A 135 11.17 7.22 10.30
C ASN A 135 9.84 6.92 11.02
N ALA A 136 8.86 6.42 10.27
CA ALA A 136 7.52 6.14 10.76
C ALA A 136 7.49 5.21 11.97
N PHE A 137 8.44 4.29 12.04
CA PHE A 137 8.67 3.44 13.21
C PHE A 137 10.13 2.96 13.27
N ALA A 138 10.59 2.64 14.47
CA ALA A 138 11.88 1.97 14.67
C ALA A 138 11.77 0.47 14.37
N TYR A 139 12.90 -0.17 14.06
CA TYR A 139 12.96 -1.62 13.90
C TYR A 139 12.35 -2.36 15.09
N CYS A 140 11.41 -3.28 14.84
CA CYS A 140 10.75 -4.07 15.89
C CYS A 140 10.62 -5.57 15.52
N GLY A 141 11.51 -6.04 14.65
CA GLY A 141 11.56 -7.43 14.20
C GLY A 141 12.24 -8.39 15.19
N ASN A 142 12.23 -9.67 14.85
CA ASN A 142 12.78 -10.76 15.65
C ASN A 142 14.25 -11.08 15.30
N PHE A 143 14.78 -10.46 14.25
CA PHE A 143 16.13 -10.72 13.77
C PHE A 143 17.02 -9.54 14.12
N SER A 144 18.29 -9.79 14.40
CA SER A 144 19.22 -8.68 14.52
C SER A 144 19.35 -7.95 13.18
N MET A 145 19.35 -6.62 13.26
CA MET A 145 19.66 -5.67 12.21
C MET A 145 20.66 -4.71 12.86
#